data_AF-A0A433DMJ5-F1
#
_entry.id   AF-A0A433DMJ5-F1
#
_cell.length_a   1.000
_cell.length_b   1.000
_cell.length_c   1.000
_cell.angle_alpha   90.00
_cell.angle_beta   90.00
_cell.angle_gamma   90.00
#
_symmetry.space_group_name_H-M   'P 1'
#
loop_
_entity.id
_entity.type
_entity.pdbx_description
1 polymer ?
#
loop_
_entity_poly.entity_id
_entity_poly.type
_entity_poly.pdbx_seq_one_letter_code
_entity_poly.pdbx_strand_id
1 'polypeptide(L)'
;MPQLVFGIAQRTIVRLFDRVRFLTTPAFSYTRQRTSNRWSDAESRVLSQKYAELGAEWDTISRSIPGRTPDACSYRSRFLGLTTNLALTKSTTPVRWTEEDDQLLRKQFGIYGRRWTFLATRFFPNRSDFQLSSRWKTTLKDKSCGKWTSEESERLKIAVAKYGVSNWVSVARDVNTRTACQCRAKIYASDSSVKKGRFTKAEDDFILAAYNRYKGDWIAIADDLYKVFGHRRISKQCVSRYYNYLNPELVKGPYTLEEQEALIGAYYQYEGRLCEIARALPQRSYKMHEYQLEKLKRMGRILPVGVKKIGSGGLIQ
;
A
#
# COMPACT_ATOMS: atom_id res chain seq x y z
N MET A 1 71.31 23.44 -16.22
CA MET A 1 69.98 23.76 -16.80
C MET A 1 69.01 22.66 -16.37
N PRO A 2 68.06 22.95 -15.47
CA PRO A 2 67.24 21.97 -14.74
C PRO A 2 65.83 21.76 -15.35
N GLN A 3 65.04 20.91 -14.68
CA GLN A 3 63.56 20.72 -14.74
C GLN A 3 63.07 19.66 -15.77
N LEU A 4 62.16 18.70 -15.51
CA LEU A 4 61.24 18.37 -14.41
C LEU A 4 60.95 16.83 -14.42
N VAL A 5 61.13 16.09 -13.31
CA VAL A 5 60.11 15.59 -12.33
C VAL A 5 59.19 14.47 -12.87
N PHE A 6 59.48 13.20 -12.60
CA PHE A 6 59.11 12.36 -11.42
C PHE A 6 57.60 12.12 -11.21
N GLY A 7 57.13 10.92 -11.60
CA GLY A 7 55.90 10.30 -11.11
C GLY A 7 56.23 9.23 -10.07
N ILE A 8 55.84 9.46 -8.82
CA ILE A 8 55.97 8.52 -7.71
C ILE A 8 54.65 7.76 -7.58
N ALA A 9 54.67 6.44 -7.75
CA ALA A 9 53.65 5.53 -7.23
C ALA A 9 54.28 4.72 -6.09
N GLN A 10 53.70 4.86 -4.89
CA GLN A 10 54.18 4.23 -3.67
C GLN A 10 53.67 2.79 -3.53
N ARG A 11 54.64 1.87 -3.44
CA ARG A 11 54.85 0.84 -2.40
C ARG A 11 53.69 -0.10 -2.02
N THR A 12 53.78 -1.32 -2.56
CA THR A 12 53.35 -2.58 -1.96
C THR A 12 54.22 -2.94 -0.75
N ILE A 13 53.63 -3.25 0.40
CA ILE A 13 54.30 -3.97 1.50
C ILE A 13 53.43 -5.14 1.94
N VAL A 14 54.03 -6.32 1.84
CA VAL A 14 53.60 -7.63 2.33
C VAL A 14 53.71 -7.66 3.86
N ARG A 15 52.68 -8.12 4.58
CA ARG A 15 52.86 -8.79 5.88
C ARG A 15 51.85 -9.92 6.11
N LEU A 16 52.45 -11.10 6.25
CA LEU A 16 52.02 -12.32 6.93
C LEU A 16 51.08 -12.09 8.12
N PHE A 17 50.02 -12.89 8.23
CA PHE A 17 49.47 -13.25 9.54
C PHE A 17 49.04 -14.71 9.56
N ASP A 18 49.76 -15.46 10.39
CA ASP A 18 49.54 -16.85 10.73
C ASP A 18 48.33 -17.06 11.64
N ARG A 19 47.84 -18.30 11.52
CA ARG A 19 46.84 -19.02 12.30
C ARG A 19 46.81 -18.67 13.80
N VAL A 20 45.62 -18.33 14.29
CA VAL A 20 45.14 -18.77 15.62
C VAL A 20 43.69 -19.25 15.50
N ARG A 21 43.47 -20.52 15.84
CA ARG A 21 42.13 -21.11 16.05
C ARG A 21 41.51 -20.45 17.28
N PHE A 22 40.38 -19.77 17.10
CA PHE A 22 39.44 -19.49 18.19
C PHE A 22 38.07 -20.05 17.83
N LEU A 23 37.47 -20.63 18.85
CA LEU A 23 36.32 -21.51 18.85
C LEU A 23 35.08 -20.84 18.26
N THR A 24 34.29 -21.64 17.56
CA THR A 24 32.96 -21.33 17.03
C THR A 24 32.07 -20.74 18.13
N THR A 25 31.85 -19.43 18.10
CA THR A 25 30.69 -18.82 18.76
C THR A 25 29.45 -19.12 17.91
N PRO A 26 28.35 -19.61 18.49
CA PRO A 26 27.12 -19.76 17.72
C PRO A 26 26.64 -18.36 17.34
N ALA A 27 26.43 -18.15 16.04
CA ALA A 27 25.71 -17.00 15.54
C ALA A 27 24.32 -16.98 16.19
N PHE A 28 24.15 -16.18 17.24
CA PHE A 28 22.84 -15.81 17.75
C PHE A 28 22.17 -14.97 16.68
N SER A 29 21.49 -15.64 15.76
CA SER A 29 20.58 -15.00 14.82
C SER A 29 19.42 -14.43 15.63
N TYR A 30 19.50 -13.16 16.00
CA TYR A 30 18.32 -12.41 16.41
C TYR A 30 17.47 -12.16 15.16
N THR A 31 16.82 -13.20 14.65
CA THR A 31 15.70 -13.03 13.74
C THR A 31 14.60 -12.34 14.53
N ARG A 32 14.57 -11.01 14.47
CA ARG A 32 13.44 -10.21 14.94
C ARG A 32 12.26 -10.63 14.06
N GLN A 33 11.50 -11.62 14.53
CA GLN A 33 10.30 -12.11 13.84
C GLN A 33 9.42 -10.88 13.59
N ARG A 34 9.30 -10.47 12.33
CA ARG A 34 8.42 -9.38 11.95
C ARG A 34 7.00 -9.87 12.18
N THR A 35 6.44 -9.49 13.32
CA THR A 35 5.06 -9.77 13.69
C THR A 35 4.15 -9.13 12.65
N SER A 36 3.28 -9.90 12.01
CA SER A 36 2.29 -9.38 11.06
C SER A 36 1.47 -8.25 11.70
N ASN A 37 1.36 -7.08 11.08
CA ASN A 37 0.51 -5.99 11.61
C ASN A 37 -0.99 -6.35 11.66
N ARG A 38 -1.40 -7.45 11.01
CA ARG A 38 -2.77 -7.93 11.01
C ARG A 38 -3.01 -8.78 12.26
N TRP A 39 -3.97 -8.37 13.08
CA TRP A 39 -4.47 -9.14 14.21
C TRP A 39 -5.56 -10.11 13.74
N SER A 40 -5.49 -11.35 14.19
CA SER A 40 -6.56 -12.32 14.05
C SER A 40 -7.63 -12.13 15.14
N ASP A 41 -8.80 -12.71 14.91
CA ASP A 41 -9.88 -12.72 15.90
C ASP A 41 -9.53 -13.54 17.15
N ALA A 42 -8.70 -14.57 17.00
CA ALA A 42 -8.21 -15.37 18.13
C ALA A 42 -7.27 -14.55 19.02
N GLU A 43 -6.28 -13.88 18.44
CA GLU A 43 -5.37 -12.99 19.20
C GLU A 43 -6.15 -11.85 19.86
N SER A 44 -7.15 -11.30 19.16
CA SER A 44 -7.99 -10.22 19.70
C SER A 44 -8.85 -10.70 20.88
N ARG A 45 -9.36 -11.94 20.84
CA ARG A 45 -10.10 -12.55 21.96
C ARG A 45 -9.21 -12.77 23.18
N VAL A 46 -8.01 -13.31 22.98
CA VAL A 46 -7.05 -13.53 24.08
C VAL A 46 -6.65 -12.20 24.72
N LEU A 47 -6.39 -11.17 23.91
CA LEU A 47 -6.11 -9.81 24.40
C LEU A 47 -7.25 -9.26 25.27
N SER A 48 -8.50 -9.36 24.79
CA SER A 48 -9.66 -8.91 25.56
C SER A 48 -9.85 -9.68 26.86
N GLN A 49 -9.69 -11.00 26.83
CA GLN A 49 -9.82 -11.84 28.02
C GLN A 49 -8.75 -11.50 29.06
N LYS A 50 -7.47 -11.44 28.66
CA LYS A 50 -6.37 -11.16 29.59
C LYS A 50 -6.40 -9.74 30.13
N TYR A 51 -6.87 -8.78 29.33
CA TYR A 51 -7.11 -7.43 29.83
C TYR A 51 -8.25 -7.38 30.87
N ALA A 52 -9.31 -8.19 30.71
CA ALA A 52 -10.38 -8.26 31.71
C ALA A 52 -9.91 -8.87 33.04
N GLU A 53 -8.97 -9.82 32.99
CA GLU A 53 -8.37 -10.46 34.18
C GLU A 53 -7.34 -9.57 34.87
N LEU A 54 -6.48 -8.90 34.11
CA LEU A 54 -5.25 -8.27 34.64
C LEU A 54 -5.23 -6.74 34.52
N GLY A 55 -6.18 -6.13 33.82
CA GLY A 55 -6.13 -4.71 33.48
C GLY A 55 -5.00 -4.38 32.49
N ALA A 56 -4.43 -3.18 32.58
CA ALA A 56 -3.44 -2.66 31.62
C ALA A 56 -2.01 -3.21 31.82
N GLU A 57 -1.88 -4.49 32.21
CA GLU A 57 -0.61 -5.19 32.44
C GLU A 57 -0.04 -5.76 31.14
N TRP A 58 0.39 -4.87 30.24
CA TRP A 58 0.76 -5.22 28.86
C TRP A 58 1.90 -6.21 28.74
N ASP A 59 2.88 -6.16 29.63
CA ASP A 59 4.00 -7.10 29.68
C ASP A 59 3.56 -8.53 29.96
N THR A 60 2.56 -8.71 30.81
CA THR A 60 2.02 -10.03 31.13
C THR A 60 1.06 -10.51 30.04
N ILE A 61 0.25 -9.59 29.51
CA ILE A 61 -0.67 -9.87 28.41
C ILE A 61 0.09 -10.28 27.14
N SER A 62 1.20 -9.63 26.81
CA SER A 62 1.98 -9.94 25.61
C SER A 62 2.60 -11.35 25.65
N ARG A 63 2.96 -11.85 26.84
CA ARG A 63 3.45 -13.24 26.99
C ARG A 63 2.36 -14.27 26.66
N SER A 64 1.09 -13.91 26.81
CA SER A 64 -0.05 -14.78 26.48
C SER A 64 -0.42 -14.75 24.99
N ILE A 65 0.21 -13.89 24.19
CA ILE A 65 -0.06 -13.75 22.75
C ILE A 65 1.27 -13.85 22.00
N PRO A 66 1.70 -15.08 21.61
CA PRO A 66 2.99 -15.30 20.97
C PRO A 66 3.21 -14.40 19.76
N GLY A 67 4.36 -13.73 19.73
CA GLY A 67 4.67 -12.80 18.63
C GLY A 67 3.92 -11.47 18.70
N ARG A 68 3.44 -11.04 19.87
CA ARG A 68 2.98 -9.66 20.10
C ARG A 68 3.83 -9.01 21.18
N THR A 69 4.13 -7.73 21.00
CA THR A 69 4.84 -6.92 22.00
C THR A 69 3.84 -6.24 22.94
N PRO A 70 4.26 -5.81 24.14
CA PRO A 70 3.42 -5.02 25.05
C PRO A 70 2.79 -3.80 24.34
N ASP A 71 3.59 -3.08 23.54
CA ASP A 71 3.12 -1.96 22.71
C ASP A 71 2.08 -2.37 21.68
N ALA A 72 2.23 -3.54 21.06
CA ALA A 72 1.25 -4.04 20.10
C ALA A 72 -0.09 -4.37 20.79
N CYS A 73 -0.04 -4.94 21.98
CA CYS A 73 -1.21 -5.22 22.81
C CYS A 73 -1.91 -3.93 23.26
N SER A 74 -1.15 -2.95 23.78
CA SER A 74 -1.65 -1.62 24.18
C SER A 74 -2.19 -0.81 22.99
N TYR A 75 -1.59 -0.93 21.81
CA TYR A 75 -2.12 -0.29 20.62
C TYR A 75 -3.41 -0.97 20.15
N ARG A 76 -3.45 -2.31 20.13
CA ARG A 76 -4.62 -3.09 19.72
C ARG A 76 -5.79 -2.88 20.67
N SER A 77 -5.55 -2.76 21.97
CA SER A 77 -6.58 -2.55 22.99
C SER A 77 -7.43 -1.29 22.73
N ARG A 78 -6.83 -0.25 22.11
CA ARG A 78 -7.52 0.97 21.69
C ARG A 78 -8.53 0.73 20.57
N PHE A 79 -8.27 -0.22 19.68
CA PHE A 79 -9.21 -0.61 18.60
C PHE A 79 -10.29 -1.57 19.09
N LEU A 80 -10.01 -2.33 20.15
CA LEU A 80 -10.97 -3.21 20.82
C LEU A 80 -11.83 -2.46 21.85
N GLY A 81 -11.57 -1.17 22.09
CA GLY A 81 -12.29 -0.37 23.07
C GLY A 81 -12.00 -0.75 24.53
N LEU A 82 -10.94 -1.51 24.78
CA LEU A 82 -10.56 -1.98 26.13
C LEU A 82 -9.95 -0.85 26.97
N THR A 83 -9.20 0.05 26.33
CA THR A 83 -8.48 1.14 26.99
C THR A 83 -9.06 2.49 26.59
N THR A 84 -10.11 2.92 27.29
CA THR A 84 -10.42 4.31 27.68
C THR A 84 -11.74 4.34 28.45
N ASN A 85 -11.71 4.86 29.67
CA ASN A 85 -12.88 5.29 30.48
C ASN A 85 -14.17 4.46 30.31
N LEU A 86 -14.03 3.13 30.38
CA LEU A 86 -15.14 2.19 30.28
C LEU A 86 -15.56 1.71 31.68
N ALA A 87 -15.86 2.65 32.59
CA ALA A 87 -16.52 2.32 33.86
C ALA A 87 -18.05 2.18 33.70
N LEU A 88 -18.62 2.46 32.51
CA LEU A 88 -20.05 2.43 32.26
C LEU A 88 -20.33 1.97 30.83
N THR A 89 -20.39 0.66 30.57
CA THR A 89 -21.52 -0.01 29.88
C THR A 89 -21.20 -1.48 29.55
N LYS A 90 -22.15 -2.37 29.92
CA LYS A 90 -22.14 -3.82 29.66
C LYS A 90 -22.60 -4.15 28.23
N SER A 91 -21.96 -3.63 27.19
CA SER A 91 -22.29 -3.99 25.80
C SER A 91 -21.05 -4.33 24.98
N THR A 92 -20.97 -5.58 24.52
CA THR A 92 -19.84 -6.18 23.79
C THR A 92 -19.96 -6.06 22.27
N THR A 93 -20.83 -5.19 21.72
CA THR A 93 -21.00 -5.05 20.27
C THR A 93 -20.22 -3.86 19.69
N PRO A 94 -19.47 -4.03 18.58
CA PRO A 94 -18.79 -2.94 17.90
C PRO A 94 -19.83 -2.01 17.25
N VAL A 95 -20.11 -0.87 17.90
CA VAL A 95 -21.09 0.11 17.42
C VAL A 95 -20.66 0.68 16.06
N ARG A 96 -21.50 0.59 15.04
CA ARG A 96 -21.27 1.21 13.72
C ARG A 96 -21.48 2.73 13.82
N TRP A 97 -20.65 3.54 13.15
CA TRP A 97 -20.86 5.01 13.10
C TRP A 97 -22.11 5.32 12.29
N THR A 98 -23.01 6.13 12.83
CA THR A 98 -24.20 6.62 12.13
C THR A 98 -24.02 8.07 11.66
N GLU A 99 -24.94 8.56 10.84
CA GLU A 99 -24.93 9.95 10.39
C GLU A 99 -25.19 10.90 11.57
N GLU A 100 -26.01 10.49 12.54
CA GLU A 100 -26.28 11.24 13.76
C GLU A 100 -25.03 11.34 14.65
N ASP A 101 -24.26 10.26 14.77
CA ASP A 101 -22.96 10.27 15.47
C ASP A 101 -22.01 11.29 14.83
N ASP A 102 -21.98 11.33 13.49
CA ASP A 102 -21.13 12.19 12.70
C ASP A 102 -21.56 13.67 12.81
N GLN A 103 -22.86 13.96 12.76
CA GLN A 103 -23.43 15.29 12.99
C GLN A 103 -23.17 15.79 14.41
N LEU A 104 -23.36 14.92 15.41
CA LEU A 104 -23.06 15.23 16.80
C LEU A 104 -21.56 15.54 16.96
N LEU A 105 -20.69 14.75 16.34
CA LEU A 105 -19.25 14.96 16.44
C LEU A 105 -18.83 16.27 15.78
N ARG A 106 -19.41 16.64 14.63
CA ARG A 106 -19.24 17.96 13.99
C ARG A 106 -19.68 19.10 14.89
N LYS A 107 -20.89 19.01 15.45
CA LYS A 107 -21.45 20.04 16.34
C LYS A 107 -20.59 20.25 17.58
N GLN A 108 -20.26 19.17 18.29
CA GLN A 108 -19.50 19.28 19.54
C GLN A 108 -18.03 19.66 19.29
N PHE A 109 -17.43 19.18 18.20
CA PHE A 109 -16.09 19.63 17.79
C PHE A 109 -16.08 21.12 17.43
N GLY A 110 -17.15 21.65 16.81
CA GLY A 110 -17.28 23.08 16.54
C GLY A 110 -17.29 23.94 17.80
N ILE A 111 -17.83 23.43 18.91
CA ILE A 111 -17.93 24.14 20.19
C ILE A 111 -16.65 23.97 21.04
N TYR A 112 -16.19 22.73 21.22
CA TYR A 112 -15.14 22.38 22.18
C TYR A 112 -13.77 22.08 21.55
N GLY A 113 -13.68 22.03 20.23
CA GLY A 113 -12.45 21.75 19.50
C GLY A 113 -11.91 20.33 19.72
N ARG A 114 -10.57 20.17 19.66
CA ARG A 114 -9.87 18.87 19.68
C ARG A 114 -9.79 18.20 21.06
N ARG A 115 -10.72 18.49 21.97
CA ARG A 115 -10.74 17.92 23.33
C ARG A 115 -11.36 16.51 23.30
N TRP A 116 -10.72 15.56 22.63
CA TRP A 116 -11.29 14.24 22.34
C TRP A 116 -11.76 13.49 23.59
N THR A 117 -10.99 13.53 24.67
CA THR A 117 -11.35 12.88 25.94
C THR A 117 -12.60 13.48 26.57
N PHE A 118 -12.74 14.81 26.51
CA PHE A 118 -13.95 15.51 26.96
C PHE A 118 -15.14 15.16 26.07
N LEU A 119 -14.94 15.17 24.75
CA LEU A 119 -15.99 14.83 23.79
C LEU A 119 -16.50 13.40 23.99
N ALA A 120 -15.58 12.43 24.10
CA ALA A 120 -15.88 11.03 24.33
C ALA A 120 -16.67 10.84 25.64
N THR A 121 -16.14 11.36 26.76
CA THR A 121 -16.74 11.18 28.08
C THR A 121 -18.11 11.86 28.21
N ARG A 122 -18.30 13.03 27.59
CA ARG A 122 -19.51 13.84 27.77
C ARG A 122 -20.62 13.55 26.76
N PHE A 123 -20.27 13.20 25.52
CA PHE A 123 -21.24 13.11 24.42
C PHE A 123 -21.26 11.75 23.73
N PHE A 124 -20.23 10.92 23.91
CA PHE A 124 -20.14 9.61 23.26
C PHE A 124 -19.83 8.50 24.27
N PRO A 125 -20.78 8.15 25.16
CA PRO A 125 -20.54 7.23 26.28
C PRO A 125 -20.08 5.82 25.85
N ASN A 126 -20.27 5.45 24.58
CA ASN A 126 -19.85 4.17 24.01
C ASN A 126 -18.70 4.30 22.99
N ARG A 127 -18.00 5.45 22.94
CA ARG A 127 -16.88 5.67 22.02
C ARG A 127 -15.67 6.21 22.76
N SER A 128 -14.51 5.69 22.40
CA SER A 128 -13.21 6.21 22.85
C SER A 128 -12.86 7.54 22.19
N ASP A 129 -12.04 8.33 22.87
CA ASP A 129 -11.42 9.54 22.33
C ASP A 129 -10.59 9.27 21.08
N PHE A 130 -9.95 8.10 21.01
CA PHE A 130 -9.26 7.59 19.84
C PHE A 130 -10.21 7.37 18.67
N GLN A 131 -11.36 6.71 18.88
CA GLN A 131 -12.37 6.50 17.82
C GLN A 131 -12.88 7.83 17.27
N LEU A 132 -13.15 8.82 18.12
CA LEU A 132 -13.53 10.17 17.70
C LEU A 132 -12.43 10.85 16.88
N SER A 133 -11.20 10.85 17.38
CA SER A 133 -10.05 11.45 16.69
C SER A 133 -9.79 10.80 15.33
N SER A 134 -9.94 9.47 15.26
CA SER A 134 -9.79 8.71 14.02
C SER A 134 -10.92 9.05 13.05
N ARG A 135 -12.19 8.97 13.47
CA ARG A 135 -13.36 9.30 12.64
C ARG A 135 -13.27 10.72 12.10
N TRP A 136 -12.84 11.67 12.94
CA TRP A 136 -12.59 13.05 12.52
C TRP A 136 -11.51 13.13 11.44
N LYS A 137 -10.35 12.50 11.65
CA LYS A 137 -9.25 12.55 10.69
C LYS A 137 -9.57 11.83 9.38
N THR A 138 -10.33 10.74 9.39
CA THR A 138 -10.55 9.89 8.22
C THR A 138 -11.79 10.27 7.43
N THR A 139 -12.86 10.66 8.11
CA THR A 139 -14.22 10.69 7.54
C THR A 139 -14.90 12.06 7.65
N LEU A 140 -14.74 12.77 8.78
CA LEU A 140 -15.47 14.03 9.01
C LEU A 140 -14.68 15.30 8.69
N LYS A 141 -13.35 15.25 8.76
CA LYS A 141 -12.54 16.34 8.20
C LYS A 141 -12.82 16.35 6.72
N ASP A 142 -13.43 17.44 6.26
CA ASP A 142 -13.80 17.67 4.88
C ASP A 142 -12.53 17.61 4.02
N LYS A 143 -12.25 16.42 3.50
CA LYS A 143 -11.16 16.16 2.58
C LYS A 143 -11.83 16.13 1.24
N SER A 144 -11.78 17.25 0.53
CA SER A 144 -12.46 17.38 -0.75
C SER A 144 -12.04 16.20 -1.65
N CYS A 145 -13.03 15.40 -2.06
CA CYS A 145 -12.88 14.28 -2.98
C CYS A 145 -13.26 14.70 -4.43
N GLY A 146 -13.71 15.94 -4.61
CA GLY A 146 -14.10 16.51 -5.90
C GLY A 146 -12.93 16.95 -6.78
N LYS A 147 -13.25 17.50 -7.96
CA LYS A 147 -12.26 18.11 -8.88
C LYS A 147 -11.44 19.17 -8.15
N TRP A 148 -10.17 19.31 -8.51
CA TRP A 148 -9.30 20.34 -7.94
C TRP A 148 -9.75 21.71 -8.41
N THR A 149 -9.99 22.64 -7.48
CA THR A 149 -10.22 24.04 -7.85
C THR A 149 -8.90 24.72 -8.20
N SER A 150 -9.00 25.89 -8.84
CA SER A 150 -7.83 26.72 -9.17
C SER A 150 -7.10 27.17 -7.91
N GLU A 151 -7.83 27.58 -6.87
CA GLU A 151 -7.29 28.04 -5.58
C GLU A 151 -6.60 26.90 -4.83
N GLU A 152 -7.19 25.69 -4.84
CA GLU A 152 -6.55 24.50 -4.26
C GLU A 152 -5.26 24.15 -4.99
N SER A 153 -5.27 24.23 -6.31
CA SER A 153 -4.10 23.95 -7.15
C SER A 153 -3.00 24.98 -6.92
N GLU A 154 -3.36 26.24 -6.70
CA GLU A 154 -2.39 27.31 -6.43
C GLU A 154 -1.77 27.17 -5.03
N ARG A 155 -2.59 26.94 -4.00
CA ARG A 155 -2.08 26.60 -2.65
C ARG A 155 -1.14 25.39 -2.68
N LEU A 156 -1.46 24.38 -3.49
CA LEU A 156 -0.62 23.20 -3.66
C LEU A 156 0.74 23.55 -4.27
N LYS A 157 0.79 24.37 -5.34
CA LYS A 157 2.05 24.80 -5.95
C LYS A 157 2.92 25.60 -4.97
N ILE A 158 2.31 26.57 -4.27
CA ILE A 158 3.01 27.40 -3.28
C ILE A 158 3.57 26.51 -2.16
N ALA A 159 2.77 25.59 -1.61
CA ALA A 159 3.21 24.70 -0.55
C ALA A 159 4.33 23.76 -1.01
N VAL A 160 4.30 23.28 -2.25
CA VAL A 160 5.35 22.42 -2.83
C VAL A 160 6.62 23.22 -3.10
N ALA A 161 6.52 24.47 -3.55
CA ALA A 161 7.67 25.36 -3.67
C ALA A 161 8.31 25.63 -2.30
N LYS A 162 7.50 25.75 -1.25
CA LYS A 162 7.96 26.00 0.12
C LYS A 162 8.63 24.80 0.79
N TYR A 163 8.05 23.61 0.69
CA TYR A 163 8.53 22.43 1.44
C TYR A 163 9.21 21.36 0.58
N GLY A 164 9.20 21.53 -0.75
CA GLY A 164 9.70 20.53 -1.70
C GLY A 164 8.79 19.30 -1.85
N VAL A 165 9.23 18.37 -2.71
CA VAL A 165 8.49 17.14 -3.08
C VAL A 165 8.73 15.94 -2.15
N SER A 166 9.35 16.17 -0.99
CA SER A 166 9.64 15.15 0.03
C SER A 166 8.71 15.23 1.24
N ASN A 167 8.20 16.43 1.58
CA ASN A 167 7.40 16.65 2.80
C ASN A 167 5.91 16.87 2.53
N TRP A 168 5.25 15.83 2.03
CA TRP A 168 3.83 15.88 1.65
C TRP A 168 2.87 16.13 2.82
N VAL A 169 3.28 15.86 4.06
CA VAL A 169 2.47 16.12 5.26
C VAL A 169 2.35 17.63 5.50
N SER A 170 3.47 18.36 5.42
CA SER A 170 3.47 19.82 5.50
C SER A 170 2.74 20.45 4.32
N VAL A 171 2.94 19.91 3.11
CA VAL A 171 2.20 20.36 1.91
C VAL A 171 0.69 20.23 2.11
N ALA A 172 0.21 19.08 2.57
CA ALA A 172 -1.21 18.85 2.80
C ALA A 172 -1.80 19.72 3.92
N ARG A 173 -0.98 20.04 4.92
CA ARG A 173 -1.38 20.97 5.99
C ARG A 173 -1.66 22.37 5.42
N ASP A 174 -0.79 22.86 4.54
CA ASP A 174 -0.93 24.21 3.97
C ASP A 174 -1.99 24.25 2.84
N VAL A 175 -2.21 23.15 2.11
CA VAL A 175 -3.36 23.02 1.19
C VAL A 175 -4.69 22.96 1.97
N ASN A 176 -4.65 22.37 3.17
CA ASN A 176 -5.71 22.21 4.18
C ASN A 176 -7.00 21.48 3.75
N THR A 177 -7.26 21.33 2.45
CA THR A 177 -8.46 20.68 1.90
C THR A 177 -8.19 19.26 1.39
N ARG A 178 -6.92 18.89 1.21
CA ARG A 178 -6.49 17.62 0.58
C ARG A 178 -5.51 16.87 1.47
N THR A 179 -5.44 15.55 1.31
CA THR A 179 -4.46 14.71 1.99
C THR A 179 -3.09 14.73 1.31
N ALA A 180 -2.04 14.37 2.05
CA ALA A 180 -0.68 14.23 1.52
C ALA A 180 -0.62 13.36 0.26
N CYS A 181 -1.37 12.25 0.24
CA CYS A 181 -1.46 11.37 -0.91
C CYS A 181 -2.13 12.04 -2.12
N GLN A 182 -3.23 12.79 -1.89
CA GLN A 182 -3.92 13.53 -2.95
C GLN A 182 -3.05 14.66 -3.53
N CYS A 183 -2.40 15.45 -2.67
CA CYS A 183 -1.46 16.50 -3.07
C CYS A 183 -0.31 15.93 -3.92
N ARG A 184 0.30 14.84 -3.44
CA ARG A 184 1.35 14.12 -4.15
C ARG A 184 0.87 13.66 -5.53
N ALA A 185 -0.27 12.98 -5.57
CA ALA A 185 -0.84 12.47 -6.82
C ALA A 185 -1.14 13.59 -7.82
N LYS A 186 -1.66 14.75 -7.36
CA LYS A 186 -1.97 15.90 -8.21
C LYS A 186 -0.70 16.50 -8.84
N ILE A 187 0.36 16.72 -8.05
CA ILE A 187 1.63 17.25 -8.58
C ILE A 187 2.22 16.31 -9.64
N TYR A 188 2.34 15.02 -9.34
CA TYR A 188 2.87 14.06 -10.32
C TYR A 188 1.97 13.90 -11.55
N ALA A 189 0.66 14.15 -11.41
CA ALA A 189 -0.25 14.14 -12.54
C ALA A 189 -0.17 15.43 -13.38
N SER A 190 0.16 16.58 -12.78
CA SER A 190 0.34 17.86 -13.48
C SER A 190 1.74 18.04 -14.08
N ASP A 191 2.71 17.21 -13.67
CA ASP A 191 4.06 17.23 -14.21
C ASP A 191 4.04 16.90 -15.71
N SER A 192 4.18 17.94 -16.55
CA SER A 192 4.19 17.83 -18.01
C SER A 192 5.45 17.14 -18.53
N SER A 193 6.51 17.04 -17.71
CA SER A 193 7.72 16.30 -18.06
C SER A 193 7.48 14.78 -18.10
N VAL A 194 6.41 14.31 -17.44
CA VAL A 194 6.03 12.90 -17.40
C VAL A 194 5.23 12.54 -18.64
N LYS A 195 5.83 11.71 -19.51
CA LYS A 195 5.15 11.21 -20.71
C LYS A 195 4.05 10.22 -20.32
N LYS A 196 2.81 10.59 -20.63
CA LYS A 196 1.63 9.73 -20.53
C LYS A 196 1.37 9.05 -21.87
N GLY A 197 0.90 7.80 -21.83
CA GLY A 197 0.52 7.05 -23.04
C GLY A 197 1.50 5.95 -23.44
N ARG A 198 1.40 5.52 -24.70
CA ARG A 198 2.06 4.32 -25.24
C ARG A 198 3.59 4.41 -25.11
N PHE A 199 4.21 3.30 -24.79
CA PHE A 199 5.66 3.12 -24.90
C PHE A 199 6.03 2.90 -26.36
N THR A 200 7.13 3.51 -26.80
CA THR A 200 7.72 3.20 -28.12
C THR A 200 8.54 1.92 -28.04
N LYS A 201 8.80 1.30 -29.19
CA LYS A 201 9.65 0.11 -29.28
C LYS A 201 11.05 0.38 -28.74
N ALA A 202 11.63 1.56 -29.04
CA ALA A 202 12.94 1.94 -28.50
C ALA A 202 12.94 2.06 -26.97
N GLU A 203 11.86 2.60 -26.37
CA GLU A 203 11.72 2.62 -24.91
C GLU A 203 11.64 1.19 -24.33
N ASP A 204 10.89 0.29 -24.99
CA ASP A 204 10.74 -1.10 -24.56
C ASP A 204 12.07 -1.87 -24.65
N ASP A 205 12.80 -1.73 -25.76
CA ASP A 205 14.11 -2.35 -25.99
C ASP A 205 15.11 -1.85 -24.94
N PHE A 206 15.06 -0.56 -24.60
CA PHE A 206 15.88 0.02 -23.54
C PHE A 206 15.53 -0.55 -22.16
N ILE A 207 14.24 -0.63 -21.81
CA ILE A 207 13.80 -1.18 -20.51
C ILE A 207 14.28 -2.63 -20.35
N LEU A 208 14.22 -3.44 -21.42
CA LEU A 208 14.72 -4.81 -21.42
C LEU A 208 16.22 -4.88 -21.17
N ALA A 209 17.01 -4.09 -21.91
CA ALA A 209 18.46 -4.03 -21.74
C ALA A 209 18.85 -3.53 -20.34
N ALA A 210 18.19 -2.47 -19.85
CA ALA A 210 18.43 -1.89 -18.55
C ALA A 210 18.02 -2.83 -17.41
N TYR A 211 16.96 -3.61 -17.56
CA TYR A 211 16.57 -4.63 -16.58
C TYR A 211 17.66 -5.69 -16.40
N ASN A 212 18.29 -6.13 -17.49
CA ASN A 212 19.40 -7.09 -17.40
C ASN A 212 20.61 -6.54 -16.62
N ARG A 213 20.83 -5.23 -16.69
CA ARG A 213 21.91 -4.51 -15.99
C ARG A 213 21.59 -4.25 -14.52
N TYR A 214 20.41 -3.71 -14.23
CA TYR A 214 20.03 -3.23 -12.90
C TYR A 214 19.20 -4.23 -12.08
N LYS A 215 18.87 -5.39 -12.66
CA LYS A 215 18.12 -6.50 -12.01
C LYS A 215 16.85 -6.04 -11.28
N GLY A 216 16.12 -5.10 -11.88
CA GLY A 216 14.85 -4.61 -11.34
C GLY A 216 14.96 -3.39 -10.42
N ASP A 217 16.08 -2.65 -10.40
CA ASP A 217 16.06 -1.28 -9.87
C ASP A 217 15.33 -0.33 -10.83
N TRP A 218 14.01 -0.24 -10.62
CA TRP A 218 13.12 0.55 -11.46
C TRP A 218 13.31 2.07 -11.33
N ILE A 219 13.96 2.53 -10.26
CA ILE A 219 14.26 3.95 -10.08
C ILE A 219 15.44 4.29 -11.01
N ALA A 220 16.52 3.51 -10.94
CA ALA A 220 17.67 3.66 -11.84
C ALA A 220 17.28 3.53 -13.32
N ILE A 221 16.46 2.53 -13.66
CA ILE A 221 15.98 2.33 -15.05
C ILE A 221 15.18 3.54 -15.54
N ALA A 222 14.30 4.12 -14.70
CA ALA A 222 13.50 5.29 -15.07
C ALA A 222 14.37 6.53 -15.26
N ASP A 223 15.38 6.73 -14.43
CA ASP A 223 16.30 7.86 -14.53
C ASP A 223 17.20 7.76 -15.78
N ASP A 224 17.71 6.58 -16.10
CA ASP A 224 18.51 6.39 -17.32
C ASP A 224 17.66 6.52 -18.59
N LEU A 225 16.41 6.06 -18.56
CA LEU A 225 15.46 6.27 -19.66
C LEU A 225 15.24 7.77 -19.91
N TYR A 226 15.11 8.57 -18.84
CA TYR A 226 15.02 10.02 -18.96
C TYR A 226 16.26 10.64 -19.62
N LYS A 227 17.47 10.22 -19.22
CA LYS A 227 18.72 10.72 -19.79
C LYS A 227 18.84 10.43 -21.30
N VAL A 228 18.35 9.27 -21.73
CA VAL A 228 18.47 8.83 -23.13
C VAL A 228 17.40 9.44 -24.02
N PHE A 229 16.14 9.46 -23.56
CA PHE A 229 15.00 9.85 -24.39
C PHE A 229 14.47 11.27 -24.14
N GLY A 230 15.03 12.00 -23.17
CA GLY A 230 14.70 13.39 -22.86
C GLY A 230 13.32 13.63 -22.25
N HIS A 231 12.56 12.56 -21.96
CA HIS A 231 11.24 12.64 -21.33
C HIS A 231 11.12 11.64 -20.18
N ARG A 232 10.35 12.01 -19.15
CA ARG A 232 10.30 11.21 -17.91
C ARG A 232 9.25 10.12 -18.02
N ARG A 233 9.66 8.86 -17.84
CA ARG A 233 8.78 7.76 -17.44
C ARG A 233 8.98 7.51 -15.96
N ILE A 234 7.90 7.38 -15.19
CA ILE A 234 8.00 7.10 -13.75
C ILE A 234 8.31 5.61 -13.58
N SER A 235 9.11 5.26 -12.56
CA SER A 235 9.45 3.87 -12.22
C SER A 235 8.24 2.92 -12.21
N LYS A 236 7.10 3.33 -11.64
CA LYS A 236 5.84 2.55 -11.65
C LYS A 236 5.33 2.24 -13.07
N GLN A 237 5.52 3.14 -14.04
CA GLN A 237 5.19 2.90 -15.44
C GLN A 237 6.12 1.84 -16.03
N CYS A 238 7.44 1.94 -15.77
CA CYS A 238 8.43 0.95 -16.23
C CYS A 238 8.16 -0.44 -15.65
N VAL A 239 7.93 -0.53 -14.33
CA VAL A 239 7.52 -1.77 -13.62
C VAL A 239 6.32 -2.40 -14.31
N SER A 240 5.26 -1.61 -14.48
CA SER A 240 4.02 -2.08 -15.08
C SER A 240 4.23 -2.51 -16.53
N ARG A 241 5.03 -1.78 -17.31
CA ARG A 241 5.33 -2.11 -18.70
C ARG A 241 6.07 -3.44 -18.80
N TYR A 242 7.08 -3.64 -17.96
CA TYR A 242 7.88 -4.85 -17.95
C TYR A 242 7.06 -6.09 -17.58
N TYR A 243 6.47 -6.11 -16.38
CA TYR A 243 5.77 -7.29 -15.87
C TYR A 243 4.51 -7.65 -16.67
N ASN A 244 3.89 -6.68 -17.36
CA ASN A 244 2.68 -6.97 -18.13
C ASN A 244 2.93 -7.35 -19.59
N TYR A 245 4.03 -6.90 -20.19
CA TYR A 245 4.23 -6.98 -21.65
C TYR A 245 5.64 -7.36 -22.10
N LEU A 246 6.69 -6.95 -21.37
CA LEU A 246 8.08 -7.13 -21.84
C LEU A 246 8.77 -8.35 -21.24
N ASN A 247 8.38 -8.80 -20.04
CA ASN A 247 9.01 -9.94 -19.38
C ASN A 247 9.14 -11.12 -20.38
N PRO A 248 10.37 -11.57 -20.70
CA PRO A 248 10.61 -12.64 -21.66
C PRO A 248 9.90 -13.96 -21.34
N GLU A 249 9.60 -14.19 -20.06
CA GLU A 249 8.89 -15.39 -19.60
C GLU A 249 7.40 -15.40 -19.98
N LEU A 250 6.85 -14.28 -20.43
CA LEU A 250 5.44 -14.20 -20.80
C LEU A 250 5.18 -14.85 -22.17
N VAL A 251 4.18 -15.72 -22.21
CA VAL A 251 3.68 -16.29 -23.47
C VAL A 251 2.95 -15.20 -24.26
N LYS A 252 3.47 -14.92 -25.45
CA LYS A 252 2.93 -13.95 -26.41
C LYS A 252 2.11 -14.67 -27.48
N GLY A 253 1.02 -14.05 -27.93
CA GLY A 253 0.15 -14.62 -28.97
C GLY A 253 -1.26 -14.96 -28.48
N PRO A 254 -2.11 -15.55 -29.34
CA PRO A 254 -3.49 -15.90 -28.99
C PRO A 254 -3.51 -16.95 -27.87
N TYR A 255 -4.59 -16.97 -27.08
CA TYR A 255 -4.82 -18.05 -26.12
C TYR A 255 -5.22 -19.32 -26.87
N THR A 256 -4.55 -20.43 -26.55
CA THR A 256 -4.98 -21.78 -26.96
C THR A 256 -6.33 -22.14 -26.34
N LEU A 257 -7.00 -23.17 -26.86
CA LEU A 257 -8.29 -23.61 -26.30
C LEU A 257 -8.15 -24.04 -24.83
N GLU A 258 -7.12 -24.83 -24.52
CA GLU A 258 -6.81 -25.27 -23.15
C GLU A 258 -6.55 -24.09 -22.21
N GLU A 259 -5.76 -23.10 -22.64
CA GLU A 259 -5.53 -21.89 -21.86
C GLU A 259 -6.83 -21.09 -21.65
N GLN A 260 -7.72 -21.05 -22.65
CA GLN A 260 -9.02 -20.38 -22.52
C GLN A 260 -9.90 -21.09 -21.49
N GLU A 261 -9.98 -22.41 -21.54
CA GLU A 261 -10.75 -23.21 -20.58
C GLU A 261 -10.23 -23.04 -19.16
N ALA A 262 -8.90 -23.12 -18.97
CA ALA A 262 -8.27 -22.87 -17.68
C ALA A 262 -8.55 -21.46 -17.15
N LEU A 263 -8.48 -20.44 -18.01
CA LEU A 263 -8.78 -19.05 -17.66
C LEU A 263 -10.25 -18.86 -17.26
N ILE A 264 -11.19 -19.50 -17.96
CA ILE A 264 -12.62 -19.45 -17.64
C ILE A 264 -12.88 -20.15 -16.30
N GLY A 265 -12.29 -21.32 -16.09
CA GLY A 265 -12.40 -22.05 -14.82
C GLY A 265 -11.88 -21.21 -13.65
N ALA A 266 -10.69 -20.63 -13.79
CA ALA A 266 -10.10 -19.74 -12.79
C ALA A 266 -10.96 -18.48 -12.57
N TYR A 267 -11.58 -17.93 -13.61
CA TYR A 267 -12.48 -16.77 -13.50
C TYR A 267 -13.67 -17.03 -12.57
N TYR A 268 -14.31 -18.19 -12.71
CA TYR A 268 -15.43 -18.56 -11.84
C TYR A 268 -14.96 -18.98 -10.44
N GLN A 269 -13.88 -19.76 -10.34
CA GLN A 269 -13.33 -20.21 -9.06
C GLN A 269 -12.90 -19.03 -8.16
N TYR A 270 -12.24 -18.04 -8.74
CA TYR A 270 -11.75 -16.87 -8.01
C TYR A 270 -12.72 -15.69 -8.04
N GLU A 271 -13.96 -15.88 -8.50
CA GLU A 271 -14.99 -14.85 -8.53
C GLU A 271 -14.54 -13.56 -9.25
N GLY A 272 -13.79 -13.72 -10.34
CA GLY A 272 -13.25 -12.60 -11.11
C GLY A 272 -12.11 -11.83 -10.44
N ARG A 273 -11.53 -12.34 -9.34
CA ARG A 273 -10.33 -11.77 -8.70
C ARG A 273 -9.09 -12.02 -9.57
N LEU A 274 -8.85 -11.10 -10.52
CA LEU A 274 -7.79 -11.22 -11.53
C LEU A 274 -6.37 -11.36 -10.95
N CYS A 275 -6.08 -10.82 -9.76
CA CYS A 275 -4.78 -11.05 -9.10
C CYS A 275 -4.57 -12.52 -8.70
N GLU A 276 -5.64 -13.19 -8.24
CA GLU A 276 -5.61 -14.61 -7.89
C GLU A 276 -5.50 -15.47 -9.16
N ILE A 277 -6.25 -15.11 -10.20
CA ILE A 277 -6.21 -15.76 -11.51
C ILE A 277 -4.79 -15.67 -12.12
N ALA A 278 -4.17 -14.50 -12.10
CA ALA A 278 -2.81 -14.32 -12.61
C ALA A 278 -1.76 -15.10 -11.81
N ARG A 279 -2.01 -15.37 -10.52
CA ARG A 279 -1.14 -16.22 -9.69
C ARG A 279 -1.31 -17.69 -10.03
N ALA A 280 -2.54 -18.13 -10.30
CA ALA A 280 -2.84 -19.50 -10.73
C ALA A 280 -2.34 -19.79 -12.15
N LEU A 281 -2.34 -18.78 -13.03
CA LEU A 281 -1.93 -18.87 -14.44
C LEU A 281 -0.75 -17.92 -14.72
N PRO A 282 0.47 -18.24 -14.21
CA PRO A 282 1.62 -17.33 -14.22
C PRO A 282 2.25 -17.13 -15.60
N GLN A 283 1.95 -18.00 -16.56
CA GLN A 283 2.51 -17.96 -17.91
C GLN A 283 2.14 -16.67 -18.68
N ARG A 284 1.08 -15.98 -18.24
CA ARG A 284 0.58 -14.73 -18.83
C ARG A 284 0.28 -13.71 -17.74
N SER A 285 0.39 -12.44 -18.09
CA SER A 285 0.20 -11.36 -17.13
C SER A 285 -1.27 -11.15 -16.79
N TYR A 286 -1.53 -10.55 -15.63
CA TYR A 286 -2.86 -10.06 -15.24
C TYR A 286 -3.55 -9.29 -16.37
N LYS A 287 -2.80 -8.43 -17.09
CA LYS A 287 -3.36 -7.60 -18.16
C LYS A 287 -3.75 -8.40 -19.40
N MET A 288 -3.03 -9.48 -19.69
CA MET A 288 -3.41 -10.40 -20.76
C MET A 288 -4.68 -11.18 -20.40
N HIS A 289 -4.80 -11.65 -19.16
CA HIS A 289 -6.00 -12.33 -18.65
C HIS A 289 -7.22 -11.40 -18.67
N GLU A 290 -7.07 -10.17 -18.18
CA GLU A 290 -8.12 -9.13 -18.18
C GLU A 290 -8.64 -8.89 -19.60
N TYR A 291 -7.74 -8.69 -20.57
CA TYR A 291 -8.12 -8.49 -21.97
C TYR A 291 -8.88 -9.69 -22.55
N GLN A 292 -8.38 -10.90 -22.31
CA GLN A 292 -8.99 -12.11 -22.86
C GLN A 292 -10.37 -12.38 -22.27
N LEU A 293 -10.55 -12.18 -20.95
CA LEU A 293 -11.85 -12.31 -20.30
C LEU A 293 -12.85 -11.26 -20.82
N GLU A 294 -12.43 -10.00 -21.01
CA GLU A 294 -13.29 -8.98 -21.62
C GLU A 294 -13.69 -9.35 -23.05
N LYS A 295 -12.78 -9.92 -23.85
CA LYS A 295 -13.09 -10.44 -25.17
C LYS A 295 -14.13 -11.57 -25.10
N LEU A 296 -13.96 -12.53 -24.20
CA LEU A 296 -14.90 -13.64 -24.00
C LEU A 296 -16.29 -13.17 -23.55
N LYS A 297 -16.37 -12.17 -22.67
CA LYS A 297 -17.63 -11.54 -22.25
C LYS A 297 -18.36 -10.91 -23.43
N ARG A 298 -17.65 -10.13 -24.26
CA ARG A 298 -18.23 -9.48 -25.45
C ARG A 298 -18.74 -10.50 -26.47
N MET A 299 -18.09 -11.65 -26.58
CA MET A 299 -18.52 -12.76 -27.43
C MET A 299 -19.64 -13.60 -26.81
N GLY A 300 -20.14 -13.27 -25.61
CA GLY A 300 -21.17 -14.03 -24.92
C GLY A 300 -20.73 -15.42 -24.44
N ARG A 301 -19.43 -15.72 -24.46
CA ARG A 301 -18.89 -17.04 -24.06
C ARG A 301 -18.82 -17.22 -22.54
N ILE A 302 -18.77 -16.11 -21.80
CA ILE A 302 -18.80 -16.12 -20.33
C ILE A 302 -19.71 -15.02 -19.80
N LEU A 303 -20.37 -15.30 -18.68
CA LEU A 303 -21.20 -14.35 -17.94
C LEU A 303 -20.41 -13.65 -16.84
N PRO A 304 -20.71 -12.38 -16.51
CA PRO A 304 -20.16 -11.72 -15.33
C PRO A 304 -20.50 -12.49 -14.04
N VAL A 305 -19.52 -12.61 -13.14
CA VAL A 305 -19.74 -13.19 -11.81
C VAL A 305 -20.86 -12.45 -11.08
N GLY A 306 -21.84 -13.19 -10.54
CA GLY A 306 -23.00 -12.64 -9.85
C GLY A 306 -24.27 -12.51 -10.71
N VAL A 307 -24.21 -12.73 -12.02
CA VAL A 307 -25.40 -12.79 -12.89
C VAL A 307 -25.89 -14.24 -12.96
N LYS A 308 -27.02 -14.55 -12.29
CA LYS A 308 -27.69 -15.85 -12.42
C LYS A 308 -28.30 -15.95 -13.82
N LYS A 309 -28.08 -17.09 -14.49
CA LYS A 309 -28.74 -17.45 -15.75
C LYS A 309 -30.26 -17.47 -15.49
N ILE A 310 -31.01 -16.53 -16.07
CA ILE A 310 -32.47 -16.68 -16.14
C ILE A 310 -32.68 -17.92 -17.01
N GLY A 311 -33.37 -18.92 -16.45
CA GLY A 311 -33.48 -20.25 -17.04
C GLY A 311 -33.91 -20.19 -18.49
N SER A 312 -33.15 -20.87 -19.33
CA SER A 312 -33.63 -21.40 -20.60
C SER A 312 -34.75 -22.41 -20.28
N GLY A 313 -35.99 -21.94 -20.32
CA GLY A 313 -37.20 -22.76 -20.24
C GLY A 313 -38.25 -22.14 -21.15
N GLY A 314 -38.43 -22.73 -22.33
CA GLY A 314 -39.42 -22.29 -23.31
C GLY A 314 -39.07 -22.73 -24.72
N LEU A 315 -39.20 -24.03 -25.00
CA LEU A 315 -39.33 -24.57 -26.35
C LEU A 315 -40.59 -25.43 -26.34
N ILE A 316 -41.48 -25.18 -27.32
CA ILE A 316 -42.64 -25.98 -27.75
C ILE A 316 -43.86 -25.82 -26.79
N GLN A 317 -45.05 -25.37 -27.19
CA GLN A 317 -45.77 -25.36 -28.49
C GLN A 317 -46.18 -23.94 -28.92
#